data_AF-A0A7W7QRQ5-F1
#
_entry.id   AF-A0A7W7QRQ5-F1
#
_cell.length_a   1.000
_cell.length_b   1.000
_cell.length_c   1.000
_cell.angle_alpha   90.00
_cell.angle_beta   90.00
_cell.angle_gamma   90.00
#
_symmetry.space_group_name_H-M   'P 1'
#
loop_
_entity.id
_entity.type
_entity.pdbx_description
1 polymer ?
#
loop_
_entity_poly.entity_id
_entity_poly.type
_entity_poly.pdbx_seq_one_letter_code
_entity_poly.pdbx_strand_id
1 'polypeptide(L)'
;MQAFLMLADAAQPDASGKLNMLGADWAIIGPRITPFALVIFFRASWEEADKIHPFTLRLTDGDGAPVLAPAENDGEPKPLVLEGQIAMSAHTPSDEDAIARKVEVHSNLAVSLPGIAALLKPGHHYRWSLEVDEKELAEVSFAVRSESDREENASSGTA
;
A
#
# COMPACT_ATOMS: atom_id res chain seq x y z
N MET A 1 0.18 -18.54 -1.96
CA MET A 1 0.49 -17.10 -2.14
C MET A 1 0.65 -16.40 -0.80
N GLN A 2 1.62 -15.48 -0.74
CA GLN A 2 1.90 -14.56 0.36
C GLN A 2 1.93 -13.13 -0.18
N ALA A 3 1.54 -12.15 0.64
CA ALA A 3 1.67 -10.74 0.31
C ALA A 3 2.32 -9.96 1.46
N PHE A 4 2.95 -8.84 1.11
CA PHE A 4 3.46 -7.84 2.05
C PHE A 4 2.92 -6.48 1.61
N LEU A 5 2.47 -5.69 2.59
CA LEU A 5 1.92 -4.36 2.36
C LEU A 5 2.67 -3.36 3.22
N MET A 6 3.10 -2.26 2.63
CA MET A 6 3.84 -1.21 3.33
C MET A 6 3.61 0.15 2.70
N LEU A 7 4.06 1.18 3.41
CA LEU A 7 3.96 2.57 3.02
C LEU A 7 5.34 3.11 2.65
N ALA A 8 5.39 4.01 1.68
CA ALA A 8 6.61 4.70 1.26
C ALA A 8 6.30 6.14 0.88
N ASP A 9 7.25 7.06 1.03
CA ASP A 9 7.07 8.44 0.56
C ASP A 9 6.83 8.50 -0.95
N ALA A 10 7.51 7.64 -1.70
CA ALA A 10 7.23 7.40 -3.12
C ALA A 10 7.70 6.00 -3.52
N ALA A 11 7.04 5.42 -4.52
CA ALA A 11 7.48 4.17 -5.12
C ALA A 11 7.17 4.14 -6.62
N GLN A 12 8.09 3.58 -7.41
CA GLN A 12 7.98 3.51 -8.86
C GLN A 12 8.63 2.25 -9.42
N PRO A 13 7.93 1.44 -10.23
CA PRO A 13 8.52 0.32 -10.93
C PRO A 13 9.42 0.83 -12.06
N ASP A 14 10.54 0.15 -12.30
CA ASP A 14 11.38 0.40 -13.47
C ASP A 14 11.13 -0.64 -14.59
N ALA A 15 11.74 -0.39 -15.75
CA ALA A 15 11.62 -1.26 -16.92
C ALA A 15 12.25 -2.66 -16.72
N SER A 16 13.02 -2.87 -15.64
CA SER A 16 13.63 -4.16 -15.31
C SER A 16 12.76 -5.02 -14.38
N GLY A 17 11.59 -4.50 -13.97
CA GLY A 17 10.70 -5.18 -13.03
C GLY A 17 11.09 -4.99 -11.55
N LYS A 18 12.09 -4.13 -11.27
CA LYS A 18 12.45 -3.76 -9.90
C LYS A 18 11.59 -2.59 -9.45
N LEU A 19 11.40 -2.50 -8.14
CA LEU A 19 10.68 -1.40 -7.52
C LEU A 19 11.66 -0.45 -6.82
N ASN A 20 11.68 0.81 -7.26
CA ASN A 20 12.40 1.88 -6.59
C ASN A 20 11.48 2.49 -5.53
N MET A 21 11.98 2.63 -4.30
CA MET A 21 11.23 3.16 -3.17
C MET A 21 12.04 4.23 -2.44
N LEU A 22 11.37 5.33 -2.08
CA LEU A 22 11.91 6.40 -1.25
C LEU A 22 11.19 6.39 0.10
N GLY A 23 11.94 6.48 1.19
CA GLY A 23 11.38 6.59 2.55
C GLY A 23 10.40 5.47 2.85
N ALA A 24 10.84 4.22 2.76
CA ALA A 24 9.98 3.05 2.91
C ALA A 24 9.77 2.64 4.38
N ASP A 25 8.66 1.95 4.61
CA ASP A 25 8.32 1.26 5.87
C ASP A 25 8.14 2.21 7.07
N TRP A 26 7.55 3.38 6.83
CA TRP A 26 7.12 4.25 7.91
C TRP A 26 5.74 3.87 8.44
N ALA A 27 5.49 4.19 9.71
CA ALA A 27 4.20 4.02 10.39
C ALA A 27 3.62 5.33 10.93
N ILE A 28 4.34 6.46 10.79
CA ILE A 28 3.88 7.77 11.28
C ILE A 28 4.17 8.85 10.23
N ILE A 29 3.17 9.67 9.90
CA ILE A 29 3.25 10.81 8.99
C ILE A 29 2.69 12.08 9.64
N GLY A 30 3.01 13.26 9.12
CA GLY A 30 2.40 14.52 9.55
C GLY A 30 3.21 15.34 10.57
N PRO A 31 2.61 16.41 11.14
CA PRO A 31 1.18 16.74 11.10
C PRO A 31 0.68 17.24 9.74
N ARG A 32 1.58 17.77 8.89
CA ARG A 32 1.27 18.02 7.47
C ARG A 32 1.43 16.73 6.68
N ILE A 33 0.34 16.19 6.18
CA ILE A 33 0.32 14.95 5.42
C ILE A 33 0.86 15.21 4.01
N THR A 34 1.98 14.59 3.67
CA THR A 34 2.55 14.60 2.31
C THR A 34 1.94 13.47 1.48
N PRO A 35 1.96 13.57 0.14
CA PRO A 35 1.70 12.41 -0.70
C PRO A 35 2.60 11.24 -0.32
N PHE A 36 2.07 10.02 -0.48
CA PHE A 36 2.77 8.77 -0.24
C PHE A 36 2.23 7.68 -1.17
N ALA A 37 2.92 6.55 -1.20
CA ALA A 37 2.56 5.37 -1.98
C ALA A 37 2.32 4.15 -1.07
N LEU A 38 1.37 3.31 -1.49
CA LEU A 38 1.27 1.94 -1.03
C LEU A 38 2.18 1.08 -1.89
N VAL A 39 2.88 0.16 -1.24
CA VAL A 39 3.72 -0.83 -1.92
C VAL A 39 3.28 -2.22 -1.51
N ILE A 40 3.08 -3.07 -2.50
CA ILE A 40 2.64 -4.44 -2.33
C ILE A 40 3.63 -5.37 -3.01
N PHE A 41 4.09 -6.37 -2.27
CA PHE A 41 4.88 -7.47 -2.81
C PHE A 41 4.05 -8.75 -2.72
N PHE A 42 3.84 -9.39 -3.87
CA PHE A 42 3.20 -10.69 -3.97
C PHE A 42 4.26 -11.75 -4.22
N ARG A 43 4.14 -12.88 -3.53
CA ARG A 43 4.98 -14.06 -3.71
C ARG A 43 4.11 -15.30 -3.84
N ALA A 44 4.41 -16.11 -4.84
CA ALA A 44 3.63 -17.29 -5.14
C ALA A 44 4.52 -18.41 -5.66
N SER A 45 4.04 -19.65 -5.53
CA SER A 45 4.64 -20.76 -6.25
C SER A 45 4.43 -20.59 -7.76
N TRP A 46 5.25 -21.26 -8.58
CA TRP A 46 5.10 -21.24 -10.04
C TRP A 46 3.74 -21.77 -10.51
N GLU A 47 3.13 -22.72 -9.79
CA GLU A 47 1.79 -23.24 -10.11
C GLU A 47 0.68 -22.21 -9.84
N GLU A 48 0.84 -21.39 -8.80
CA GLU A 48 -0.09 -20.31 -8.50
C GLU A 48 0.07 -19.15 -9.50
N ALA A 49 1.30 -18.86 -9.94
CA ALA A 49 1.61 -17.72 -10.80
C ALA A 49 0.91 -17.72 -12.17
N ASP A 50 0.49 -18.90 -12.66
CA ASP A 50 -0.26 -19.06 -13.91
C ASP A 50 -1.74 -18.65 -13.80
N LYS A 51 -2.21 -18.33 -12.59
CA LYS A 51 -3.58 -17.91 -12.31
C LYS A 51 -3.67 -16.38 -12.21
N ILE A 52 -4.88 -15.88 -12.45
CA ILE A 52 -5.23 -14.48 -12.19
C ILE A 52 -5.85 -14.43 -10.80
N HIS A 53 -5.31 -13.57 -9.93
CA HIS A 53 -5.78 -13.41 -8.56
C HIS A 53 -6.44 -12.03 -8.40
N PRO A 54 -7.75 -11.93 -8.14
CA PRO A 54 -8.38 -10.68 -7.73
C PRO A 54 -7.87 -10.24 -6.36
N PHE A 55 -7.67 -8.94 -6.20
CA PHE A 55 -7.34 -8.35 -4.91
C PHE A 55 -8.20 -7.13 -4.61
N THR A 56 -8.33 -6.84 -3.32
CA THR A 56 -8.99 -5.66 -2.81
C THR A 56 -8.17 -5.02 -1.69
N LEU A 57 -7.91 -3.73 -1.81
CA LEU A 57 -7.33 -2.89 -0.76
C LEU A 57 -8.42 -2.03 -0.13
N ARG A 58 -8.47 -1.98 1.20
CA ARG A 58 -9.43 -1.16 1.94
C ARG A 58 -8.72 -0.31 2.96
N LEU A 59 -9.13 0.95 3.07
CA LEU A 59 -8.68 1.84 4.13
C LEU A 59 -9.77 2.01 5.19
N THR A 60 -9.40 1.75 6.45
CA THR A 60 -10.24 2.03 7.62
C THR A 60 -9.55 2.98 8.58
N ASP A 61 -10.34 3.65 9.41
CA ASP A 61 -9.83 4.41 10.56
C ASP A 61 -9.56 3.50 11.77
N GLY A 62 -9.16 4.11 12.88
CA GLY A 62 -8.81 3.42 14.12
C GLY A 62 -9.97 2.71 14.82
N ASP A 63 -11.21 3.03 14.46
CA ASP A 63 -12.40 2.35 14.96
C ASP A 63 -12.86 1.24 14.00
N GLY A 64 -12.13 1.02 12.91
CA GLY A 64 -12.47 0.06 11.86
C GLY A 64 -13.53 0.56 10.88
N ALA A 65 -13.93 1.84 10.96
CA ALA A 65 -14.89 2.41 10.03
C ALA A 65 -14.20 2.70 8.68
N PRO A 66 -14.89 2.49 7.54
CA PRO A 66 -14.30 2.79 6.23
C PRO A 66 -14.01 4.28 6.06
N VAL A 67 -12.81 4.62 5.57
CA VAL A 67 -12.52 5.98 5.13
C VAL A 67 -13.26 6.23 3.83
N LEU A 68 -14.04 7.31 3.77
CA LEU A 68 -14.87 7.62 2.61
C LEU A 68 -14.12 8.50 1.61
N ALA A 69 -14.09 8.07 0.35
CA ALA A 69 -13.67 8.89 -0.77
C ALA A 69 -14.77 9.94 -1.09
N PRO A 70 -14.38 11.14 -1.56
CA PRO A 70 -15.35 12.14 -1.99
C PRO A 70 -16.23 11.58 -3.10
N ALA A 71 -17.50 11.98 -3.11
CA ALA A 71 -18.39 11.61 -4.20
C ALA A 71 -17.88 12.18 -5.53
N GLU A 72 -17.95 11.36 -6.59
CA GLU A 72 -17.86 11.88 -7.94
C GLU A 72 -19.22 12.49 -8.31
N ASN A 73 -19.24 13.79 -8.60
CA ASN A 73 -20.47 14.56 -8.88
C ASN A 73 -21.46 14.58 -7.69
N ASP A 74 -22.77 14.69 -7.95
CA ASP A 74 -23.85 14.74 -6.95
C ASP A 74 -24.15 13.38 -6.28
N GLY A 75 -23.17 12.48 -6.23
CA GLY A 75 -23.32 11.16 -5.63
C GLY A 75 -23.12 11.15 -4.10
N GLU A 76 -23.33 9.98 -3.50
CA GLU A 76 -22.97 9.73 -2.10
C GLU A 76 -21.48 9.36 -1.98
N PRO A 77 -20.78 9.80 -0.91
CA PRO A 77 -19.43 9.34 -0.60
C PRO A 77 -19.39 7.82 -0.46
N LYS A 78 -18.32 7.19 -0.98
CA LYS A 78 -18.15 5.73 -0.96
C LYS A 78 -16.90 5.34 -0.18
N PRO A 79 -16.86 4.14 0.42
CA PRO A 79 -15.64 3.59 0.99
C PRO A 79 -14.46 3.65 0.01
N LEU A 80 -13.29 4.07 0.48
CA LEU A 80 -12.06 4.07 -0.30
C LEU A 80 -11.58 2.63 -0.43
N VAL A 81 -11.85 2.06 -1.59
CA VAL A 81 -11.51 0.69 -1.95
C VAL A 81 -10.79 0.70 -3.30
N LEU A 82 -9.69 -0.05 -3.39
CA LEU A 82 -9.01 -0.28 -4.66
C LEU A 82 -9.11 -1.75 -5.02
N GLU A 83 -9.67 -2.03 -6.19
CA GLU A 83 -9.83 -3.39 -6.71
C GLU A 83 -8.94 -3.56 -7.93
N GLY A 84 -8.38 -4.76 -8.06
CA GLY A 84 -7.56 -5.09 -9.20
C GLY A 84 -7.38 -6.59 -9.35
N GLN A 85 -6.55 -6.96 -10.30
CA GLN A 85 -6.18 -8.34 -10.56
C GLN A 85 -4.68 -8.40 -10.77
N ILE A 86 -4.07 -9.49 -10.30
CA ILE A 86 -2.65 -9.76 -10.54
C ILE A 86 -2.46 -11.06 -11.31
N ALA A 87 -1.65 -10.97 -12.37
CA ALA A 87 -1.15 -12.10 -13.12
C ALA A 87 0.38 -12.10 -13.00
N MET A 88 0.97 -13.18 -12.48
CA MET A 88 2.40 -13.25 -12.17
C MET A 88 3.21 -13.98 -13.26
N SER A 89 2.53 -14.65 -14.19
CA SER A 89 3.12 -15.42 -15.30
C SER A 89 3.72 -14.58 -16.43
N ALA A 90 3.62 -13.25 -16.40
CA ALA A 90 4.24 -12.38 -17.40
C ALA A 90 5.79 -12.49 -17.43
N HIS A 91 6.38 -13.10 -16.40
CA HIS A 91 7.82 -13.28 -16.22
C HIS A 91 8.24 -14.76 -16.09
N THR A 92 7.49 -15.69 -16.67
CA THR A 92 7.85 -17.13 -16.64
C THR A 92 9.24 -17.36 -17.25
N PRO A 93 10.22 -17.88 -16.49
CA PRO A 93 11.54 -18.21 -16.97
C PRO A 93 11.45 -19.26 -18.08
N SER A 94 12.39 -19.22 -19.02
CA SER A 94 12.49 -20.30 -19.99
C SER A 94 12.73 -21.64 -19.28
N ASP A 95 12.36 -22.74 -19.92
CA ASP A 95 12.59 -24.09 -19.38
C ASP A 95 14.10 -24.39 -19.19
N GLU A 96 14.96 -23.61 -19.83
CA GLU A 96 16.42 -23.68 -19.69
C GLU A 96 16.94 -22.99 -18.42
N ASP A 97 16.17 -22.08 -17.82
CA ASP A 97 16.51 -21.41 -16.56
C ASP A 97 15.94 -22.16 -15.35
N ALA A 98 16.43 -23.39 -15.19
CA ALA A 98 16.01 -24.27 -14.10
C ALA A 98 16.38 -23.72 -12.71
N ILE A 99 17.30 -22.75 -12.60
CA ILE A 99 17.66 -22.13 -11.33
C ILE A 99 16.63 -21.07 -10.93
N ALA A 100 16.11 -20.27 -11.88
CA ALA A 100 15.04 -19.32 -11.60
C ALA A 100 13.76 -20.00 -11.09
N ARG A 101 13.45 -21.21 -11.57
CA ARG A 101 12.30 -22.00 -11.07
C ARG A 101 12.44 -22.50 -9.61
N LYS A 102 13.62 -22.36 -8.98
CA LYS A 102 13.85 -22.75 -7.57
C LYS A 102 13.51 -21.65 -6.57
N VAL A 103 13.24 -20.43 -7.02
CA VAL A 103 12.73 -19.35 -6.18
C VAL A 103 11.24 -19.13 -6.47
N GLU A 104 10.54 -18.45 -5.55
CA GLU A 104 9.15 -18.06 -5.76
C GLU A 104 9.03 -17.05 -6.92
N VAL A 105 7.84 -16.97 -7.51
CA VAL A 105 7.50 -15.90 -8.46
C VAL A 105 7.16 -14.66 -7.65
N HIS A 106 7.76 -13.53 -8.02
CA HIS A 106 7.54 -12.26 -7.34
C HIS A 106 6.87 -11.29 -8.29
N SER A 107 5.88 -10.57 -7.79
CA SER A 107 5.31 -9.41 -8.48
C SER A 107 5.15 -8.28 -7.48
N ASN A 108 5.28 -7.05 -7.96
CA ASN A 108 5.21 -5.86 -7.11
C ASN A 108 4.28 -4.83 -7.73
N LEU A 109 3.61 -4.07 -6.86
CA LEU A 109 2.72 -2.99 -7.23
C LEU A 109 3.04 -1.78 -6.36
N ALA A 110 3.18 -0.62 -6.99
CA ALA A 110 3.19 0.66 -6.31
C ALA A 110 1.93 1.45 -6.68
N VAL A 111 1.19 1.88 -5.67
CA VAL A 111 -0.04 2.63 -5.83
C VAL A 111 0.13 4.00 -5.19
N SER A 112 0.17 5.02 -6.02
CA SER A 112 0.07 6.42 -5.59
C SER A 112 -1.39 6.83 -5.62
N LEU A 113 -1.89 7.40 -4.52
CA LEU A 113 -3.29 7.83 -4.38
C LEU A 113 -3.36 9.36 -4.33
N PRO A 114 -3.55 10.06 -5.46
CA PRO A 114 -3.75 11.50 -5.45
C PRO A 114 -4.94 11.88 -4.54
N GLY A 115 -4.75 12.89 -3.70
CA GLY A 115 -5.80 13.38 -2.81
C GLY A 115 -6.00 12.62 -1.50
N ILE A 116 -5.31 11.48 -1.28
CA ILE A 116 -5.44 10.72 -0.03
C ILE A 116 -5.18 11.57 1.21
N ALA A 117 -4.22 12.50 1.13
CA ALA A 117 -3.87 13.40 2.22
C ALA A 117 -5.05 14.24 2.72
N ALA A 118 -6.02 14.57 1.86
CA ALA A 118 -7.20 15.34 2.23
C ALA A 118 -8.27 14.51 2.97
N LEU A 119 -8.17 13.18 2.92
CA LEU A 119 -9.11 12.26 3.58
C LEU A 119 -8.66 11.86 5.00
N LEU A 120 -7.41 12.15 5.33
CA LEU A 120 -6.76 11.78 6.58
C LEU A 120 -6.74 12.98 7.55
N LYS A 121 -6.89 12.70 8.85
CA LYS A 121 -7.01 13.70 9.91
C LYS A 121 -5.83 13.61 10.89
N PRO A 122 -5.22 14.75 11.28
CA PRO A 122 -4.22 14.78 12.36
C PRO A 122 -4.74 14.17 13.67
N GLY A 123 -3.88 13.45 14.38
CA GLY A 123 -4.23 12.80 15.65
C GLY A 123 -5.00 11.49 15.52
N HIS A 124 -5.20 10.98 14.30
CA HIS A 124 -5.86 9.70 14.04
C HIS A 124 -4.87 8.64 13.56
N HIS A 125 -5.26 7.38 13.68
CA HIS A 125 -4.58 6.25 13.06
C HIS A 125 -5.51 5.52 12.09
N TYR A 126 -4.90 4.82 11.14
CA TYR A 126 -5.55 4.21 10.00
C TYR A 126 -4.94 2.85 9.71
N ARG A 127 -5.67 2.03 8.95
CA ARG A 127 -5.21 0.71 8.51
C ARG A 127 -5.56 0.49 7.05
N TRP A 128 -4.56 0.06 6.29
CA TRP A 128 -4.77 -0.58 5.00
C TRP A 128 -4.80 -2.10 5.20
N SER A 129 -5.80 -2.75 4.61
CA SER A 129 -5.91 -4.21 4.52
C SER A 129 -5.87 -4.64 3.06
N LEU A 130 -5.19 -5.75 2.79
CA LEU A 130 -5.11 -6.39 1.48
C LEU A 130 -5.74 -7.78 1.56
N GLU A 131 -6.79 -7.95 0.78
CA GLU A 131 -7.44 -9.22 0.52
C GLU A 131 -7.06 -9.71 -0.88
N VAL A 132 -6.76 -11.00 -1.01
CA VAL A 132 -6.52 -11.66 -2.29
C VAL A 132 -7.23 -13.00 -2.28
N ASP A 133 -7.99 -13.32 -3.34
CA ASP A 133 -8.85 -14.50 -3.41
C ASP A 133 -9.75 -14.66 -2.16
N GLU A 134 -10.43 -13.58 -1.74
CA GLU A 134 -11.32 -13.54 -0.57
C GLU A 134 -10.62 -13.84 0.77
N LYS A 135 -9.29 -13.83 0.79
CA LYS A 135 -8.48 -14.05 1.99
C LYS A 135 -7.64 -12.83 2.30
N GLU A 136 -7.74 -12.33 3.52
CA GLU A 136 -6.83 -11.29 4.01
C GLU A 136 -5.40 -11.84 4.11
N LEU A 137 -4.46 -11.23 3.40
CA LEU A 137 -3.06 -11.68 3.33
C LEU A 137 -2.07 -10.72 3.98
N ALA A 138 -2.39 -9.43 4.06
CA ALA A 138 -1.52 -8.43 4.66
C ALA A 138 -2.33 -7.22 5.16
N GLU A 139 -1.79 -6.55 6.18
CA GLU A 139 -2.27 -5.26 6.66
C GLU A 139 -1.08 -4.36 7.04
N VAL A 140 -1.29 -3.05 7.01
CA VAL A 140 -0.36 -2.08 7.57
C VAL A 140 -1.14 -0.95 8.24
N SER A 141 -0.71 -0.56 9.44
CA SER A 141 -1.29 0.55 10.19
C SER A 141 -0.32 1.72 10.25
N PHE A 142 -0.88 2.94 10.23
CA PHE A 142 -0.11 4.15 10.39
C PHE A 142 -0.88 5.22 11.17
N ALA A 143 -0.16 6.17 11.76
CA ALA A 143 -0.72 7.30 12.48
C ALA A 143 -0.37 8.64 11.82
N VAL A 144 -1.29 9.60 11.93
CA VAL A 144 -1.04 10.99 11.58
C VAL A 144 -0.78 11.76 12.87
N ARG A 145 0.39 12.41 12.98
CA ARG A 145 0.75 13.22 14.17
C ARG A 145 -0.29 14.30 14.45
N SER A 146 -0.51 14.61 15.73
CA SER A 146 -1.40 15.69 16.13
C SER A 146 -0.78 17.06 15.79
N GLU A 147 -1.60 18.10 15.66
CA GLU A 147 -1.10 19.45 15.43
C GLU A 147 -0.35 20.02 16.65
N SER A 148 -0.71 19.58 17.87
CA SER A 148 -0.09 19.98 19.13
C SER A 148 1.34 19.48 19.31
N ASP A 149 1.69 18.29 18.77
CA ASP A 149 3.05 17.71 18.87
C ASP A 149 4.13 18.58 18.18
N ARG A 150 3.71 19.59 17.41
CA ARG A 150 4.60 20.51 16.69
C ARG A 150 5.14 21.63 17.58
N GLU A 151 4.35 22.09 18.55
CA GLU A 151 4.69 23.25 19.40
C GLU A 151 5.73 22.89 20.47
N GLU A 152 5.68 21.66 21.00
CA GLU A 152 6.67 21.18 21.98
C GLU A 152 8.05 20.96 21.35
N ASN A 153 8.11 20.42 20.13
CA ASN A 153 9.39 20.19 19.44
C ASN A 153 10.04 21.48 18.91
N ALA A 154 9.25 22.48 18.51
CA ALA A 154 9.78 23.78 18.11
C ALA A 154 10.36 24.57 19.30
N SER A 155 9.80 24.40 20.50
CA SER A 155 10.25 25.08 21.72
C SER A 155 11.47 24.41 22.37
N SER A 156 11.79 23.17 21.99
CA SER A 156 12.91 22.39 22.55
C SER A 156 14.22 22.55 21.76
N GLY A 157 14.18 23.19 20.59
CA GLY A 157 15.33 23.37 19.69
C GLY A 157 16.14 24.65 19.87
N THR A 158 15.78 25.48 20.86
CA THR A 158 16.51 26.69 21.25
C THR A 158 17.02 26.55 22.68
N ALA A 159 18.12 25.84 22.86
CA ALA A 159 18.95 25.88 24.06
C ALA A 159 20.43 25.86 23.66
#